data_AF-A0A9E3ASY5-F1
#
_entry.id   AF-A0A9E3ASY5-F1
#
_cell.length_a   1.000
_cell.length_b   1.000
_cell.length_c   1.000
_cell.angle_alpha   90.00
_cell.angle_beta   90.00
_cell.angle_gamma   90.00
#
_symmetry.space_group_name_H-M   'P 1'
#
loop_
_entity.id
_entity.type
_entity.pdbx_description
1 polymer ?
#
loop_
_entity_poly.entity_id
_entity_poly.type
_entity_poly.pdbx_seq_one_letter_code
_entity_poly.pdbx_strand_id
1 'polypeptide(L)'
;MTSLHAIILAIVQGITELFPISSLGHAVILPKLLGWPIDEEDPNFLPFLVVMHLGTATALLLYFWRDWFDFGRAVIFRSGPRAAEEGRLFWRVVVATVPALIIGLGLEHLLRKGFGAPKLAAGFLIANGVMLFLAERWKGRAARSLDALSWADALVIGIWQCLALIPGFSRS
;
A
#
# COMPACT_ATOMS: atom_id res chain seq x y z
N MET A 1 -22.49 2.43 -12.25
CA MET A 1 -22.37 1.75 -10.93
C MET A 1 -23.54 2.14 -10.04
N THR A 2 -24.11 1.21 -9.26
CA THR A 2 -25.15 1.52 -8.26
C THR A 2 -24.51 1.77 -6.89
N SER A 3 -25.22 2.44 -5.96
CA SER A 3 -24.71 2.69 -4.60
C SER A 3 -24.36 1.40 -3.85
N LEU A 4 -25.10 0.31 -4.07
CA LEU A 4 -24.81 -0.99 -3.46
C LEU A 4 -23.46 -1.54 -3.94
N HIS A 5 -23.18 -1.49 -5.24
CA HIS A 5 -21.88 -1.90 -5.77
C HIS A 5 -20.73 -1.06 -5.19
N ALA A 6 -20.94 0.26 -5.07
CA ALA A 6 -19.95 1.17 -4.49
C ALA A 6 -19.65 0.82 -3.03
N ILE A 7 -20.68 0.56 -2.22
CA ILE A 7 -20.53 0.16 -0.82
C ILE A 7 -19.77 -1.16 -0.69
N ILE A 8 -20.12 -2.17 -1.50
CA ILE A 8 -19.44 -3.47 -1.48
C ILE A 8 -17.96 -3.30 -1.86
N LEU A 9 -17.66 -2.56 -2.94
CA LEU A 9 -16.28 -2.28 -3.35
C LEU A 9 -15.51 -1.51 -2.27
N ALA A 10 -16.13 -0.56 -1.58
CA ALA A 10 -15.50 0.18 -0.50
C ALA A 10 -15.19 -0.71 0.72
N ILE A 11 -16.09 -1.64 1.07
CA ILE A 11 -15.84 -2.64 2.13
C ILE A 11 -14.70 -3.56 1.72
N VAL A 12 -14.72 -4.06 0.49
CA VAL A 12 -13.67 -4.93 -0.05
C VAL A 12 -12.33 -4.19 -0.06
N GLN A 13 -12.28 -2.93 -0.52
CA GLN A 13 -11.09 -2.08 -0.45
C GLN A 13 -10.59 -1.97 1.00
N GLY A 14 -11.48 -1.61 1.94
CA GLY A 14 -11.11 -1.42 3.35
C GLY A 14 -10.48 -2.66 3.99
N ILE A 15 -11.01 -3.84 3.66
CA ILE A 15 -10.46 -5.12 4.13
C ILE A 15 -9.14 -5.40 3.41
N THR A 16 -9.15 -5.42 2.08
CA THR A 16 -8.03 -5.89 1.24
C THR A 16 -6.83 -4.97 1.25
N GLU A 17 -6.98 -3.68 1.53
CA GLU A 17 -5.86 -2.74 1.64
C GLU A 17 -4.91 -3.09 2.79
N LEU A 18 -5.46 -3.61 3.89
CA LEU A 18 -4.70 -3.95 5.10
C LEU A 18 -3.97 -5.29 5.00
N PHE A 19 -4.37 -6.15 4.06
CA PHE A 19 -3.77 -7.46 3.85
C PHE A 19 -2.94 -7.48 2.57
N PRO A 20 -1.90 -8.33 2.48
CA PRO A 20 -1.00 -8.39 1.33
C PRO A 20 -1.65 -9.09 0.11
N ILE A 21 -2.87 -8.72 -0.27
CA ILE A 21 -3.71 -9.42 -1.25
C ILE A 21 -4.21 -8.51 -2.39
N SER A 22 -3.63 -7.32 -2.55
CA SER A 22 -3.95 -6.33 -3.60
C SER A 22 -5.43 -5.93 -3.68
N SER A 23 -5.75 -4.78 -3.08
CA SER A 23 -7.07 -4.15 -3.15
C SER A 23 -7.49 -3.78 -4.58
N LEU A 24 -6.56 -3.24 -5.37
CA LEU A 24 -6.77 -2.96 -6.81
C LEU A 24 -7.12 -4.22 -7.61
N GLY A 25 -6.47 -5.34 -7.32
CA GLY A 25 -6.79 -6.63 -7.96
C GLY A 25 -8.24 -7.01 -7.73
N HIS A 26 -8.71 -6.91 -6.48
CA HIS A 26 -10.11 -7.20 -6.13
C HIS A 26 -11.09 -6.22 -6.78
N ALA A 27 -10.75 -4.92 -6.80
CA ALA A 27 -11.62 -3.89 -7.37
C ALA A 27 -11.85 -4.05 -8.88
N VAL A 28 -10.89 -4.61 -9.62
CA VAL A 28 -10.97 -4.86 -11.07
C VAL A 28 -11.52 -6.25 -11.40
N ILE A 29 -11.21 -7.27 -10.59
CA ILE A 29 -11.61 -8.66 -10.86
C ILE A 29 -13.05 -8.94 -10.40
N LEU A 30 -13.45 -8.43 -9.22
CA LEU A 30 -14.74 -8.75 -8.61
C LEU A 30 -15.94 -8.34 -9.48
N PRO A 31 -15.97 -7.12 -10.08
CA PRO A 31 -17.07 -6.74 -10.96
C PRO A 31 -17.22 -7.67 -12.17
N LYS A 32 -16.10 -8.06 -12.81
CA LYS A 32 -16.12 -9.01 -13.93
C LYS A 32 -16.57 -10.40 -13.52
N LEU A 33 -16.08 -10.89 -12.38
CA LEU A 33 -16.43 -12.23 -11.88
C LEU A 33 -17.92 -12.34 -11.55
N LEU A 34 -18.51 -11.27 -11.01
CA LEU A 34 -19.92 -11.23 -10.62
C LEU A 34 -20.85 -10.71 -11.72
N GLY A 35 -20.32 -10.40 -12.91
CA GLY A 35 -21.09 -9.89 -14.04
C GLY A 35 -21.73 -8.52 -13.80
N TRP A 36 -21.12 -7.69 -12.96
CA TRP A 36 -21.63 -6.36 -12.64
C TRP A 36 -21.47 -5.40 -13.83
N PRO A 37 -22.44 -4.49 -14.06
CA PRO A 37 -22.37 -3.49 -15.12
C PRO A 37 -21.47 -2.32 -14.67
N ILE A 38 -20.20 -2.63 -14.41
CA ILE A 38 -19.14 -1.68 -14.10
C ILE A 38 -18.16 -1.75 -15.27
N ASP A 39 -17.95 -0.59 -15.87
CA ASP A 39 -16.94 -0.39 -16.89
C ASP A 39 -15.68 0.16 -16.22
N GLU A 40 -14.62 -0.65 -16.16
CA GLU A 40 -13.33 -0.27 -15.58
C GLU A 40 -12.55 0.68 -16.49
N GLU A 41 -12.98 0.86 -17.75
CA GLU A 41 -12.45 1.85 -18.69
C GLU A 41 -13.16 3.21 -18.54
N ASP A 42 -14.24 3.29 -17.74
CA ASP A 42 -14.93 4.55 -17.45
C ASP A 42 -13.97 5.57 -16.81
N PRO A 43 -13.91 6.83 -17.30
CA PRO A 43 -13.06 7.87 -16.72
C PRO A 43 -13.26 8.12 -15.22
N ASN A 44 -14.43 7.77 -14.68
CA ASN A 44 -14.77 7.91 -13.26
C ASN A 44 -14.33 6.73 -12.40
N PHE A 45 -13.95 5.59 -12.99
CA PHE A 45 -13.55 4.41 -12.24
C PHE A 45 -12.23 4.65 -11.48
N LEU A 46 -11.22 5.20 -12.14
CA LEU A 46 -9.95 5.52 -11.48
C LEU A 46 -10.11 6.56 -10.34
N PRO A 47 -10.81 7.70 -10.53
CA PRO A 47 -11.17 8.60 -9.44
C PRO A 47 -11.91 7.91 -8.28
N PHE A 48 -12.84 7.00 -8.58
CA PHE A 48 -13.52 6.23 -7.54
C PHE A 48 -12.54 5.36 -6.72
N LEU A 49 -11.64 4.64 -7.38
CA LEU A 49 -10.57 3.88 -6.70
C LEU A 49 -9.71 4.78 -5.81
N VAL A 50 -9.33 5.97 -6.30
CA VAL A 50 -8.53 6.94 -5.54
C VAL A 50 -9.28 7.41 -4.29
N VAL A 51 -10.58 7.70 -4.38
CA VAL A 51 -11.40 8.10 -3.23
C VAL A 51 -11.49 6.98 -2.20
N MET A 52 -11.63 5.72 -2.63
CA MET A 52 -11.62 4.60 -1.67
C MET A 52 -10.27 4.45 -0.96
N HIS A 53 -9.15 4.63 -1.67
CA HIS A 53 -7.80 4.66 -1.07
C HIS A 53 -7.62 5.83 -0.11
N LEU A 54 -8.23 6.99 -0.40
CA LEU A 54 -8.23 8.11 0.54
C LEU A 54 -8.99 7.75 1.83
N GLY A 55 -10.06 6.98 1.72
CA GLY A 55 -10.80 6.44 2.87
C GLY A 55 -9.91 5.55 3.75
N THR A 56 -9.20 4.59 3.17
CA THR A 56 -8.29 3.69 3.93
C THR A 56 -7.09 4.44 4.49
N ALA A 57 -6.50 5.38 3.73
CA ALA A 57 -5.44 6.25 4.22
C ALA A 57 -5.89 7.09 5.42
N THR A 58 -7.09 7.66 5.36
CA THR A 58 -7.68 8.42 6.48
C THR A 58 -7.88 7.52 7.69
N ALA A 59 -8.39 6.30 7.50
CA ALA A 59 -8.54 5.34 8.59
C ALA A 59 -7.21 5.00 9.27
N LEU A 60 -6.13 4.82 8.51
CA LEU A 60 -4.78 4.57 9.05
C LEU A 60 -4.20 5.79 9.78
N LEU A 61 -4.38 7.00 9.24
CA LEU A 61 -3.97 8.24 9.91
C LEU A 61 -4.69 8.43 11.25
N LEU A 62 -6.00 8.15 11.29
CA LEU A 62 -6.80 8.21 12.51
C LEU A 62 -6.45 7.09 13.48
N TYR A 63 -6.14 5.88 13.01
CA TYR A 63 -5.74 4.78 13.88
C TYR A 63 -4.39 5.05 14.57
N PHE A 64 -3.39 5.47 13.79
CA PHE A 64 -2.03 5.79 14.27
C PHE A 64 -1.84 7.25 14.69
N TRP A 65 -2.93 7.98 15.01
CA TRP A 65 -2.86 9.43 15.26
C TRP A 65 -1.91 9.81 16.41
N ARG A 66 -1.79 8.94 17.42
CA ARG A 66 -0.88 9.14 18.56
C ARG A 66 0.57 8.97 18.14
N ASP A 67 0.87 7.95 17.34
CA ASP A 67 2.21 7.71 16.81
C ASP A 67 2.69 8.87 15.94
N TRP A 68 1.80 9.39 15.08
CA TRP A 68 2.09 10.59 14.28
C TRP A 68 2.37 11.82 15.15
N PHE A 69 1.58 12.01 16.21
CA PHE A 69 1.79 13.10 17.15
C PHE A 69 3.12 12.94 17.91
N ASP A 70 3.45 11.71 18.32
CA ASP A 70 4.69 11.39 19.02
C ASP A 70 5.92 11.58 18.12
N PHE A 71 5.86 11.17 16.85
CA PHE A 71 6.88 11.49 15.86
C PHE A 71 7.09 13.00 15.71
N GLY A 72 6.01 13.78 15.58
CA GLY A 72 6.10 15.24 15.50
C GLY A 72 6.76 15.85 16.75
N ARG A 73 6.39 15.38 17.94
CA ARG A 73 7.01 15.83 19.20
C ARG A 73 8.48 15.43 19.32
N ALA A 74 8.81 14.20 18.94
CA ALA A 74 10.17 13.66 19.02
C ALA A 74 11.14 14.41 18.09
N VAL A 75 10.68 14.78 16.89
CA VAL A 75 11.53 15.48 15.90
C VAL A 75 11.67 16.97 16.20
N ILE A 76 10.62 17.63 16.71
CA ILE A 76 10.56 19.10 16.78
C ILE A 76 10.79 19.64 18.20
N PHE A 77 10.27 18.96 19.23
CA PHE A 77 10.07 19.57 20.55
C PHE A 77 10.77 18.84 21.71
N ARG A 78 11.26 17.62 21.51
CA ARG A 78 11.81 16.77 22.58
C ARG A 78 13.26 16.39 22.33
N SER A 79 14.04 16.37 23.41
CA SER A 79 15.43 15.91 23.43
C SER A 79 15.58 14.81 24.47
N GLY A 80 16.40 13.79 24.17
CA GLY A 80 16.68 12.68 25.07
C GLY A 80 16.66 11.31 24.35
N PRO A 81 17.06 10.23 25.02
CA PRO A 81 17.26 8.92 24.39
C PRO A 81 16.00 8.39 23.68
N ARG A 82 14.84 8.48 24.34
CA ARG A 82 13.55 8.04 23.78
C ARG A 82 13.09 8.88 22.59
N ALA A 83 13.23 10.21 22.67
CA ALA A 83 12.91 11.08 21.54
C ALA A 83 13.84 10.82 20.34
N ALA A 84 15.11 10.49 20.59
CA ALA A 84 16.04 10.09 19.55
C ALA A 84 15.65 8.74 18.90
N GLU A 85 15.12 7.79 19.66
CA GLU A 85 14.58 6.52 19.13
C GLU A 85 13.35 6.75 18.25
N GLU A 86 12.35 7.47 18.76
CA GLU A 86 11.11 7.81 18.03
C GLU A 86 11.43 8.63 16.77
N GLY A 87 12.35 9.60 16.87
CA GLY A 87 12.81 10.38 15.72
C GLY A 87 13.57 9.56 14.68
N ARG A 88 14.40 8.60 15.09
CA ARG A 88 15.05 7.66 14.16
C ARG A 88 14.03 6.80 13.44
N LEU A 89 13.01 6.29 14.14
CA LEU A 89 11.94 5.51 13.52
C LEU A 89 11.17 6.34 12.49
N PHE A 90 10.80 7.59 12.82
CA PHE A 90 10.18 8.52 11.88
C PHE A 90 11.01 8.69 10.60
N TRP A 91 12.31 8.98 10.74
CA TRP A 91 13.17 9.16 9.57
C TRP A 91 13.37 7.88 8.75
N ARG A 92 13.34 6.70 9.38
CA ARG A 92 13.34 5.42 8.64
C ARG A 92 12.08 5.26 7.80
N VAL A 93 10.91 5.66 8.31
CA VAL A 93 9.66 5.69 7.51
C VAL A 93 9.80 6.64 6.32
N VAL A 94 10.37 7.83 6.52
CA VAL A 94 10.65 8.78 5.44
C VAL A 94 11.56 8.14 4.38
N VAL A 95 12.70 7.56 4.78
CA VAL A 95 13.64 6.88 3.88
C VAL A 95 12.98 5.74 3.10
N ALA A 96 12.15 4.92 3.76
CA ALA A 96 11.42 3.85 3.10
C ALA A 96 10.44 4.39 2.05
N THR A 97 9.88 5.58 2.22
CA THR A 97 8.89 6.14 1.28
C THR A 97 9.56 6.74 0.02
N VAL A 98 10.81 7.18 0.12
CA VAL A 98 11.51 7.94 -0.93
C VAL A 98 11.63 7.19 -2.27
N PRO A 99 12.09 5.92 -2.33
CA PRO A 99 12.21 5.22 -3.61
C PRO A 99 10.89 5.12 -4.37
N ALA A 100 9.81 4.74 -3.68
CA ALA A 100 8.49 4.62 -4.29
C ALA A 100 7.96 5.97 -4.79
N LEU A 101 8.23 7.06 -4.07
CA LEU A 101 7.89 8.42 -4.50
C LEU A 101 8.63 8.81 -5.78
N ILE A 102 9.95 8.59 -5.84
CA ILE A 102 10.78 8.93 -7.00
C ILE A 102 10.32 8.15 -8.23
N ILE A 103 10.16 6.84 -8.11
CA ILE A 103 9.75 5.98 -9.24
C ILE A 103 8.30 6.26 -9.63
N GLY A 104 7.40 6.44 -8.65
CA GLY A 104 5.99 6.73 -8.88
C GLY A 104 5.78 8.03 -9.66
N LEU A 105 6.48 9.10 -9.28
CA LEU A 105 6.44 10.37 -9.99
C LEU A 105 7.12 10.30 -11.37
N GLY A 106 8.25 9.59 -11.47
CA GLY A 106 9.00 9.47 -12.73
C GLY A 106 8.31 8.60 -13.78
N LEU A 107 7.51 7.61 -13.37
CA LEU A 107 6.84 6.65 -14.25
C LEU A 107 5.32 6.78 -14.29
N GLU A 108 4.73 7.83 -13.71
CA GLU A 108 3.28 8.00 -13.54
C GLU A 108 2.49 7.70 -14.83
N HIS A 109 2.90 8.27 -15.96
CA HIS A 109 2.23 8.09 -17.25
C HIS A 109 2.27 6.64 -17.76
N LEU A 110 3.35 5.90 -17.49
CA LEU A 110 3.48 4.51 -17.88
C LEU A 110 2.60 3.62 -16.99
N LEU A 111 2.61 3.90 -15.68
CA LEU A 111 1.82 3.15 -14.71
C LEU A 111 0.33 3.23 -15.03
N ARG A 112 -0.18 4.43 -15.36
CA ARG A 112 -1.59 4.67 -15.74
C ARG A 112 -2.09 3.83 -16.91
N LYS A 113 -1.24 3.49 -17.88
CA LYS A 113 -1.64 2.71 -19.08
C LYS A 113 -2.00 1.25 -18.78
N GLY A 114 -1.63 0.73 -17.60
CA GLY A 114 -1.94 -0.64 -17.18
C GLY A 114 -3.09 -0.77 -16.16
N PHE A 115 -3.63 0.35 -15.66
CA PHE A 115 -4.75 0.34 -14.71
C PHE A 115 -6.03 -0.08 -15.45
N GLY A 116 -6.65 -1.18 -15.04
CA GLY A 116 -7.98 -1.58 -15.52
C GLY A 116 -8.04 -2.86 -16.35
N ALA A 117 -6.90 -3.51 -16.66
CA ALA A 117 -6.90 -4.79 -17.36
C ALA A 117 -7.04 -5.98 -16.38
N PRO A 118 -8.20 -6.66 -16.28
CA PRO A 118 -8.43 -7.69 -15.25
C PRO A 118 -7.49 -8.89 -15.39
N LYS A 119 -7.10 -9.24 -16.63
CA LYS A 119 -6.15 -10.32 -16.91
C LYS A 119 -4.75 -10.01 -16.39
N LEU A 120 -4.28 -8.77 -16.56
CA LEU A 120 -2.99 -8.34 -16.01
C LEU A 120 -3.03 -8.33 -14.49
N ALA A 121 -4.09 -7.76 -13.90
CA ALA A 121 -4.28 -7.75 -12.46
C ALA A 121 -4.29 -9.16 -11.85
N ALA A 122 -4.98 -10.12 -12.49
CA ALA A 122 -4.98 -11.52 -12.05
C ALA A 122 -3.57 -12.16 -12.11
N GLY A 123 -2.83 -11.91 -13.19
CA GLY A 123 -1.44 -12.38 -13.32
C GLY A 123 -0.52 -11.83 -12.22
N PHE A 124 -0.60 -10.52 -11.95
CA PHE A 124 0.17 -9.90 -10.88
C PHE A 124 -0.27 -10.33 -9.48
N LEU A 125 -1.55 -10.60 -9.27
CA LEU A 125 -2.05 -11.14 -8.01
C LEU A 125 -1.48 -12.55 -7.72
N ILE A 126 -1.40 -13.40 -8.75
CA ILE A 126 -0.73 -14.71 -8.66
C ILE A 126 0.75 -14.53 -8.34
N ALA A 127 1.44 -13.64 -9.06
CA ALA A 127 2.85 -13.34 -8.82
C ALA A 127 3.10 -12.84 -7.38
N ASN A 128 2.23 -11.95 -6.87
CA ASN A 128 2.26 -11.47 -5.49
C ASN A 128 2.08 -12.62 -4.49
N GLY A 129 1.14 -13.54 -4.72
CA GLY A 129 0.95 -14.72 -3.89
C GLY A 129 2.17 -15.66 -3.87
N VAL A 130 2.79 -15.89 -5.03
CA VAL A 130 4.04 -16.67 -5.13
C VAL A 130 5.17 -15.97 -4.39
N MET A 131 5.30 -14.65 -4.54
CA MET A 131 6.31 -13.85 -3.84
C MET A 131 6.17 -13.98 -2.31
N LEU A 132 4.95 -13.84 -1.78
CA LEU A 132 4.68 -14.00 -0.34
C LEU A 132 4.98 -15.42 0.14
N PHE A 133 4.60 -16.44 -0.64
CA PHE A 133 4.90 -17.83 -0.32
C PHE A 133 6.41 -18.08 -0.21
N LEU A 134 7.19 -17.57 -1.17
CA LEU A 134 8.66 -17.69 -1.16
C LEU A 134 9.28 -16.89 -0.01
N ALA A 135 8.79 -15.67 0.25
CA ALA A 135 9.24 -14.85 1.36
C ALA A 135 9.05 -15.57 2.71
N GLU A 136 7.90 -16.21 2.93
CA GLU A 136 7.63 -16.99 4.13
C GLU A 136 8.53 -18.24 4.20
N ARG A 137 8.79 -18.91 3.08
CA ARG A 137 9.70 -20.06 3.00
C ARG A 137 11.14 -19.71 3.37
N TRP A 138 11.57 -18.49 3.03
CA TRP A 138 12.94 -18.00 3.25
C TRP A 138 13.11 -17.25 4.56
N LYS A 139 12.02 -16.88 5.23
CA LYS A 139 12.06 -16.17 6.50
C LYS A 139 12.73 -17.04 7.56
N GLY A 140 13.86 -16.59 8.08
CA GLY A 140 14.47 -17.16 9.29
C GLY A 140 13.56 -16.93 10.51
N ARG A 141 13.71 -17.74 11.56
CA ARG A 141 12.85 -17.71 12.77
C ARG A 141 12.89 -16.42 13.61
N ALA A 142 13.71 -15.44 13.27
CA ALA A 142 13.92 -14.26 14.11
C ALA A 142 12.98 -13.11 13.71
N ALA A 143 11.95 -12.86 14.51
CA ALA A 143 11.23 -11.60 14.48
C ALA A 143 12.14 -10.49 15.03
N ARG A 144 12.60 -9.57 14.17
CA ARG A 144 13.31 -8.37 14.60
C ARG A 144 12.30 -7.32 15.04
N SER A 145 12.56 -6.63 16.16
CA SER A 145 11.75 -5.49 16.59
C SER A 145 11.90 -4.32 15.61
N LEU A 146 10.90 -3.43 15.56
CA LEU A 146 10.96 -2.21 14.74
C LEU A 146 12.15 -1.31 15.11
N ASP A 147 12.54 -1.29 16.38
CA ASP A 147 13.68 -0.51 16.86
C ASP A 147 15.01 -1.02 16.30
N ALA A 148 15.09 -2.33 16.02
CA ALA A 148 16.28 -3.00 15.48
C ALA A 148 16.44 -2.83 13.96
N LEU A 149 15.49 -2.18 13.26
CA LEU A 149 15.63 -1.89 11.84
C LEU A 149 16.84 -1.00 11.59
N SER A 150 17.70 -1.36 10.64
CA SER A 150 18.78 -0.47 10.20
C SER A 150 18.28 0.52 9.14
N TRP A 151 19.09 1.52 8.82
CA TRP A 151 18.82 2.41 7.67
C TRP A 151 18.85 1.67 6.34
N ALA A 152 19.70 0.63 6.24
CA ALA A 152 19.73 -0.25 5.07
C ALA A 152 18.42 -1.04 4.93
N ASP A 153 17.87 -1.55 6.04
CA ASP A 153 16.57 -2.24 6.03
C ASP A 153 15.46 -1.29 5.56
N ALA A 154 15.43 -0.05 6.05
CA ALA A 154 14.45 0.95 5.61
C ALA A 154 14.53 1.24 4.09
N LEU A 155 15.74 1.38 3.55
CA LEU A 155 15.94 1.58 2.11
C LEU A 155 15.51 0.35 1.29
N VAL A 156 15.85 -0.85 1.76
CA VAL A 156 15.44 -2.12 1.12
C VAL A 156 13.91 -2.22 1.10
N ILE A 157 13.24 -1.93 2.21
CA ILE A 157 11.77 -1.86 2.28
C ILE A 157 11.24 -0.90 1.21
N GLY A 158 11.82 0.30 1.09
CA GLY A 158 11.41 1.27 0.09
C GLY A 158 11.59 0.80 -1.35
N ILE A 159 12.68 0.10 -1.65
CA ILE A 159 12.91 -0.51 -2.97
C ILE A 159 11.86 -1.57 -3.27
N TRP A 160 11.51 -2.42 -2.29
CA TRP A 160 10.45 -3.42 -2.45
C TRP A 160 9.07 -2.77 -2.63
N GLN A 161 8.80 -1.64 -1.96
CA GLN A 161 7.55 -0.89 -2.15
C GLN A 161 7.37 -0.36 -3.58
N CYS A 162 8.45 -0.20 -4.36
CA CYS A 162 8.34 0.16 -5.77
C CYS A 162 7.60 -0.90 -6.60
N LEU A 163 7.61 -2.18 -6.19
CA LEU A 163 6.82 -3.22 -6.86
C LEU A 163 5.32 -2.96 -6.74
N ALA A 164 4.87 -2.35 -5.65
CA ALA A 164 3.47 -2.00 -5.44
C ALA A 164 2.96 -0.90 -6.39
N LEU A 165 3.84 -0.25 -7.16
CA LEU A 165 3.45 0.63 -8.26
C LEU A 165 2.87 -0.15 -9.44
N ILE A 166 3.21 -1.44 -9.57
CA ILE A 166 2.67 -2.33 -10.60
C ILE A 166 1.24 -2.74 -10.19
N PRO A 167 0.22 -2.47 -11.04
CA PRO A 167 -1.17 -2.81 -10.72
C PRO A 167 -1.33 -4.31 -10.42
N GLY A 168 -1.80 -4.66 -9.22
CA GLY A 168 -2.01 -6.06 -8.80
C GLY A 168 -0.98 -6.62 -7.83
N PHE A 169 0.15 -5.94 -7.61
CA PHE A 169 0.98 -6.17 -6.43
C PHE A 169 0.35 -5.50 -5.20
N SER A 170 0.54 -6.10 -4.04
CA SER A 170 0.11 -5.49 -2.77
C SER A 170 1.22 -4.61 -2.19
N ARG A 171 0.85 -3.48 -1.58
CA ARG A 171 1.80 -2.61 -0.86
C ARG A 171 2.06 -3.12 0.57
N SER A 172 1.02 -3.61 1.22
CA SER A 172 1.05 -4.32 2.49
C SER A 172 1.76 -5.65 2.38
#